data_AF-A0AAW8KIR4-F1
#
_entry.id   AF-A0AAW8KIR4-F1
#
_cell.length_a   1.000
_cell.length_b   1.000
_cell.length_c   1.000
_cell.angle_alpha   90.00
_cell.angle_beta   90.00
_cell.angle_gamma   90.00
#
_symmetry.space_group_name_H-M   'P 1'
#
loop_
_entity.id
_entity.type
_entity.pdbx_description
1 polymer ?
#
loop_
_entity_poly.entity_id
_entity_poly.type
_entity_poly.pdbx_seq_one_letter_code
_entity_poly.pdbx_strand_id
1 'polypeptide(L)' 'MFHVAVCDDNELICREIEKILEDAYDIVVDVFFSGEKLYEAMSKGDYFDVIFLDIELAEMNGIAVAD' A
#
# COMPACT_ATOMS: atom_id res chain seq x y z
N MET A 1 15.17 0.64 8.27
CA MET A 1 14.00 -0.25 8.43
C MET A 1 13.26 -0.17 7.12
N PHE A 2 12.90 -1.30 6.51
CA PHE A 2 12.17 -1.24 5.25
C PHE A 2 10.78 -0.64 5.50
N HIS A 3 10.35 0.27 4.64
CA HIS A 3 9.02 0.85 4.64
C HIS A 3 8.21 0.24 3.51
N VAL A 4 7.09 -0.39 3.85
CA VAL A 4 6.24 -1.10 2.91
C VAL A 4 4.87 -0.44 2.88
N ALA A 5 4.33 -0.19 1.69
CA ALA A 5 2.93 0.20 1.53
C ALA A 5 2.08 -1.01 1.11
N VAL A 6 0.86 -1.09 1.63
CA VAL A 6 -0.18 -2.02 1.17
C VAL A 6 -1.38 -1.19 0.72
N CYS A 7 -1.86 -1.41 -0.50
CA CYS A 7 -2.97 -0.67 -1.09
C CYS A 7 -3.96 -1.59 -1.78
N ASP A 8 -5.16 -1.68 -1.21
CA ASP A 8 -6.31 -2.46 -1.69
C ASP A 8 -7.59 -1.80 -1.14
N ASP A 9 -8.69 -1.76 -1.89
CA ASP A 9 -9.96 -1.18 -1.40
C ASP A 9 -10.71 -2.10 -0.41
N ASN A 10 -10.24 -3.33 -0.26
CA ASN A 10 -10.66 -4.30 0.74
C ASN A 10 -9.79 -4.21 2.01
N GLU A 11 -10.36 -3.57 3.04
CA GLU A 11 -9.72 -3.38 4.35
C GLU A 11 -9.31 -4.69 5.04
N LEU A 12 -10.03 -5.79 4.83
CA LEU A 12 -9.67 -7.09 5.42
C LEU A 12 -8.40 -7.64 4.80
N ILE A 13 -8.24 -7.56 3.48
CA ILE A 13 -7.04 -8.00 2.77
C ILE A 13 -5.84 -7.18 3.23
N CYS A 14 -5.98 -5.85 3.29
CA CYS A 14 -4.93 -4.97 3.78
C CYS A 14 -4.42 -5.36 5.17
N ARG A 15 -5.34 -5.59 6.12
CA ARG A 15 -4.98 -5.97 7.50
C ARG A 15 -4.35 -7.35 7.60
N GLU A 16 -4.78 -8.30 6.77
CA GLU A 16 -4.17 -9.62 6.73
C GLU A 16 -2.72 -9.54 6.21
N ILE A 17 -2.48 -8.77 5.14
CA ILE A 17 -1.14 -8.57 4.59
C ILE A 17 -0.24 -7.83 5.59
N GLU A 18 -0.72 -6.72 6.16
CA GLU A 18 -0.01 -5.95 7.20
C GLU A 18 0.46 -6.87 8.34
N LYS A 19 -0.46 -7.67 8.89
CA LYS A 19 -0.14 -8.60 9.97
C LYS A 19 0.89 -9.65 9.54
N ILE A 20 0.76 -10.25 8.36
CA ILE A 20 1.72 -11.24 7.86
C ILE A 20 3.12 -10.63 7.74
N LEU A 21 3.22 -9.41 7.24
CA LEU A 21 4.48 -8.70 7.05
C LEU A 21 5.14 -8.34 8.38
N GLU A 22 4.38 -7.78 9.33
CA GLU A 22 4.87 -7.42 10.66
C GLU A 22 5.24 -8.65 11.51
N ASP A 23 4.51 -9.76 11.39
CA ASP A 23 4.83 -11.01 12.09
C ASP A 23 6.12 -11.68 11.54
N ALA A 24 6.42 -11.48 10.25
CA ALA A 24 7.55 -12.13 9.57
C ALA A 24 8.84 -11.30 9.56
N TYR A 25 8.74 -9.97 9.63
CA TYR A 25 9.86 -9.06 9.41
C TYR A 25 9.80 -7.84 10.35
N ASP A 26 10.98 -7.32 10.70
CA ASP A 26 11.11 -6.04 11.41
C ASP A 26 11.05 -4.86 10.41
N ILE A 27 9.83 -4.50 10.01
CA ILE A 27 9.53 -3.48 9.00
C ILE A 27 8.41 -2.55 9.46
N VAL A 28 8.24 -1.43 8.75
CA VAL A 28 7.10 -0.53 8.93
C VAL A 28 6.14 -0.74 7.78
N VAL A 29 4.85 -0.90 8.08
CA VAL A 29 3.80 -1.05 7.09
C VAL A 29 2.83 0.12 7.19
N ASP A 30 2.57 0.78 6.06
CA ASP A 30 1.50 1.78 5.92
C ASP A 30 0.40 1.24 5.01
N VAL A 31 -0.85 1.35 5.46
CA VAL A 31 -2.02 0.81 4.76
C VAL A 31 -2.84 1.92 4.10
N PHE A 32 -3.19 1.72 2.84
CA PHE A 32 -4.00 2.61 2.02
C PHE A 32 -5.22 1.85 1.48
N PHE A 33 -6.38 2.50 1.47
CA PHE A 33 -7.63 1.91 0.97
C PHE A 33 -8.07 2.48 -0.39
N SER A 34 -7.22 3.28 -1.02
CA SER A 34 -7.49 3.87 -2.33
C SER A 34 -6.18 4.29 -3.00
N GLY A 35 -6.15 4.17 -4.33
CA GLY A 35 -4.98 4.53 -5.13
C GLY A 35 -4.63 6.00 -5.03
N GLU A 36 -5.62 6.88 -4.87
CA GLU A 36 -5.43 8.33 -4.74
C GLU A 36 -4.70 8.69 -3.45
N LYS A 37 -5.02 8.01 -2.34
CA LYS A 37 -4.34 8.26 -1.05
C LYS A 37 -2.89 7.80 -1.10
N LEU A 38 -2.62 6.64 -1.68
CA LEU A 38 -1.26 6.16 -1.89
C LEU A 38 -0.48 7.11 -2.80
N TYR A 39 -1.08 7.53 -3.92
CA TYR A 39 -0.48 8.47 -4.85
C TYR A 39 -0.21 9.84 -4.20
N GLU A 40 -1.13 10.35 -3.40
CA GLU A 40 -0.98 11.60 -2.66
C GLU A 40 0.17 11.52 -1.64
N ALA A 41 0.29 10.41 -0.91
CA ALA A 41 1.39 10.18 0.03
C ALA A 41 2.75 10.21 -0.69
N MET A 42 2.87 9.44 -1.79
CA MET A 42 4.10 9.43 -2.61
C MET A 42 4.40 10.81 -3.21
N SER A 43 3.38 11.52 -3.67
CA SER A 43 3.51 12.89 -4.21
C SER A 43 3.96 13.91 -3.17
N LYS A 44 3.68 13.68 -1.89
CA LYS A 44 4.12 14.51 -0.76
C LYS A 44 5.54 14.17 -0.29
N GLY A 45 6.16 13.14 -0.87
CA GLY A 45 7.53 12.74 -0.57
C GLY A 45 7.66 11.54 0.36
N ASP A 46 6.55 10.86 0.69
CA ASP A 46 6.63 9.57 1.35
C ASP A 46 7.26 8.56 0.38
N TYR A 47 8.21 7.77 0.87
CA TYR A 47 8.94 6.80 0.08
C TYR A 47 8.77 5.41 0.67
N PHE A 48 8.47 4.44 -0.19
CA PHE A 48 8.30 3.05 0.16
C PHE A 48 9.30 2.20 -0.62
N ASP A 49 9.93 1.25 0.07
CA ASP A 49 10.86 0.30 -0.54
C ASP A 49 10.12 -0.76 -1.37
N VAL A 50 8.92 -1.14 -0.92
CA VAL A 50 8.03 -2.10 -1.58
C VAL A 50 6.58 -1.61 -1.46
N ILE A 51 5.80 -1.80 -2.52
CA ILE A 51 4.36 -1.53 -2.53
C ILE A 51 3.63 -2.80 -2.95
N PHE A 52 2.77 -3.32 -2.08
CA PHE A 52 1.76 -4.31 -2.43
C PHE A 52 0.52 -3.56 -2.92
N LEU A 53 0.27 -3.62 -4.22
CA LEU A 53 -0.75 -2.80 -4.87
C LEU A 53 -1.72 -3.70 -5.63
N ASP A 54 -3.00 -3.62 -5.27
CA ASP A 54 -4.05 -4.24 -6.05
C ASP A 54 -4.31 -3.47 -7.36
N ILE A 55 -4.63 -4.21 -8.43
CA ILE A 55 -4.92 -3.64 -9.75
C ILE A 55 -6.37 -3.11 -9.80
N GLU A 56 -7.31 -3.84 -9.18
CA GLU A 56 -8.75 -3.59 -9.26
C GLU A 56 -9.25 -2.69 -8.13
N LEU A 57 -8.78 -1.44 -8.13
CA LEU A 57 -9.24 -0.42 -7.20
C LEU A 57 -10.51 0.30 -7.69
N ALA A 58 -11.31 0.83 -6.76
CA ALA A 58 -12.61 1.46 -7.04
C ALA A 58 -12.59 2.65 -8.02
N GLU A 59 -11.71 3.64 -7.81
CA GLU A 59 -11.66 4.88 -8.61
C GLU A 59 -10.42 4.92 -9.51
N MET A 60 -9.23 5.12 -8.93
CA MET A 60 -7.96 5.05 -9.65
C MET A 60 -7.41 3.63 -9.70
N ASN A 61 -7.34 3.05 -10.90
CA ASN A 61 -6.76 1.72 -11.14
C ASN A 61 -5.29 1.65 -10.66
N GLY A 62 -4.89 0.54 -10.02
CA GLY A 62 -3.52 0.36 -9.52
C GLY A 62 -2.43 0.46 -10.58
N ILE A 63 -2.71 0.13 -11.84
CA ILE A 63 -1.79 0.34 -12.96
C ILE A 63 -1.48 1.83 -13.12
N ALA A 64 -2.47 2.71 -12.97
CA ALA A 64 -2.27 4.16 -13.07
C ALA A 64 -1.52 4.74 -11.87
N VAL A 65 -1.57 4.07 -10.71
CA VAL A 65 -0.79 4.48 -9.52
C VAL A 65 0.70 4.14 -9.72
N ALA A 66 1.00 3.09 -10.47
CA ALA A 66 2.37 2.61 -10.70
C ALA A 66 3.10 3.25 -11.90
N ASP A 67 2.40 4.03 -12.73
CA ASP A 67 2.95 4.75 -13.90
C ASP A 67 3.45 6.16 -13.52
#